data_AF-A0A644Y6G2-F1
#
_entry.id   AF-A0A644Y6G2-F1
#
_cell.length_a   1.000
_cell.length_b   1.000
_cell.length_c   1.000
_cell.angle_alpha   90.00
_cell.angle_beta   90.00
_cell.angle_gamma   90.00
#
_symmetry.space_group_name_H-M   'P 1'
#
loop_
_entity.id
_entity.type
_entity.pdbx_description
1 polymer ?
#
loop_
_entity_poly.entity_id
_entity_poly.type
_entity_poly.pdbx_seq_one_letter_code
_entity_poly.pdbx_strand_id
1 'polypeptide(L)'
;MKIVINTIAVIVLSVQFFSFVFNALNQKKPESTLDSLCNYFNVTALLCSLLSVVIFIALYNFNSKFLKKKLLNYIMLIIVLLGIYVHITQVFVLNDFVLTSCVLLLFDYYIMRNILKSFSIG
;
A
#
# COMPACT_ATOMS: atom_id res chain seq x y z
N MET A 1 19.48 -5.62 11.60
CA MET A 1 18.12 -5.89 11.09
C MET A 1 17.47 -4.67 10.44
N LYS A 2 17.50 -3.48 11.07
CA LYS A 2 16.86 -2.25 10.54
C LYS A 2 17.28 -1.88 9.10
N ILE A 3 18.58 -1.96 8.81
CA ILE A 3 19.14 -1.71 7.46
C ILE A 3 18.54 -2.69 6.44
N VAL A 4 18.56 -3.99 6.74
CA VAL A 4 18.03 -5.05 5.85
C VAL A 4 16.55 -4.81 5.52
N ILE A 5 15.73 -4.54 6.54
CA ILE A 5 14.29 -4.29 6.35
C ILE A 5 14.05 -3.02 5.52
N ASN A 6 14.80 -1.96 5.75
CA ASN A 6 14.70 -0.74 4.95
C ASN A 6 15.17 -0.98 3.50
N THR A 7 16.22 -1.76 3.29
CA THR A 7 16.66 -2.15 1.93
C THR A 7 15.57 -2.92 1.21
N ILE A 8 14.93 -3.89 1.87
CA ILE A 8 13.78 -4.63 1.30
C ILE A 8 12.64 -3.66 0.97
N ALA A 9 12.32 -2.73 1.88
CA ALA A 9 11.27 -1.74 1.65
C ALA A 9 11.56 -0.84 0.43
N VAL A 10 12.82 -0.41 0.25
CA VAL A 10 13.23 0.37 -0.93
C VAL A 10 13.09 -0.45 -2.21
N ILE A 11 13.54 -1.72 -2.21
CA ILE A 11 13.42 -2.60 -3.38
C ILE A 11 11.95 -2.76 -3.78
N VAL A 12 11.11 -3.08 -2.80
CA VAL A 12 9.66 -3.25 -3.00
C VAL A 12 9.01 -1.96 -3.50
N LEU A 13 9.38 -0.81 -2.93
CA LEU A 13 8.90 0.50 -3.39
C LEU A 13 9.28 0.76 -4.84
N SER A 14 10.53 0.46 -5.23
CA SER A 14 10.99 0.63 -6.61
C SER A 14 10.21 -0.25 -7.59
N VAL A 15 10.04 -1.53 -7.29
CA VAL A 15 9.28 -2.46 -8.13
C VAL A 15 7.83 -1.99 -8.28
N GLN A 16 7.20 -1.60 -7.18
CA GLN A 16 5.81 -1.15 -7.19
C GLN A 16 5.65 0.20 -7.89
N PHE A 17 6.66 1.07 -7.83
CA PHE A 17 6.66 2.34 -8.56
C PHE A 17 6.70 2.10 -10.06
N PHE A 18 7.56 1.19 -10.54
CA PHE A 18 7.56 0.82 -11.96
C PHE A 18 6.23 0.21 -12.37
N SER A 19 5.65 -0.70 -11.58
CA SER A 19 4.33 -1.27 -11.84
C SER A 19 3.25 -0.19 -11.95
N PHE A 20 3.25 0.79 -11.04
CA PHE A 20 2.35 1.94 -11.08
C PHE A 20 2.51 2.76 -12.37
N VAL A 21 3.74 3.13 -12.73
CA VAL A 21 4.02 3.93 -13.93
C VAL A 21 3.60 3.18 -15.19
N PHE A 22 3.93 1.88 -15.30
CA PHE A 22 3.52 1.07 -16.45
C PHE A 22 2.00 0.95 -16.55
N ASN A 23 1.29 0.73 -15.43
CA ASN A 23 -0.17 0.69 -15.43
C ASN A 23 -0.78 2.04 -15.83
N ALA A 24 -0.25 3.15 -15.34
CA ALA A 24 -0.73 4.48 -15.68
C ALA A 24 -0.52 4.82 -17.17
N LEU A 25 0.62 4.43 -17.74
CA LEU A 25 0.92 4.67 -19.16
C LEU A 25 0.11 3.78 -20.10
N ASN A 26 -0.22 2.55 -19.68
CA ASN A 26 -0.95 1.58 -20.49
C ASN A 26 -2.47 1.62 -20.30
N GLN A 27 -3.01 2.63 -19.62
CA GLN A 27 -4.46 2.76 -19.47
C GLN A 27 -5.13 2.98 -20.82
N LYS A 28 -6.11 2.12 -21.13
CA LYS A 28 -6.95 2.30 -22.31
C LYS A 28 -7.80 3.56 -22.15
N LYS A 29 -8.03 4.25 -23.27
CA LYS A 29 -9.00 5.34 -23.33
C LYS A 29 -10.37 4.80 -22.88
N PRO A 30 -11.01 5.39 -21.86
CA PRO A 30 -12.28 4.88 -21.36
C PRO A 30 -13.37 5.07 -22.42
N GLU A 31 -14.17 4.03 -22.66
CA GLU A 31 -15.30 4.04 -23.59
C GLU A 31 -16.62 4.36 -22.88
N SER A 32 -16.68 4.12 -21.56
CA SER A 32 -17.84 4.43 -20.72
C SER A 32 -17.45 5.18 -19.43
N THR A 33 -18.45 5.73 -18.75
CA THR A 33 -18.30 6.33 -17.42
C THR A 33 -17.85 5.31 -16.37
N LEU A 34 -18.28 4.05 -16.49
CA LEU A 34 -17.85 2.95 -15.63
C LEU A 34 -16.37 2.62 -15.83
N ASP A 35 -15.89 2.59 -17.08
CA ASP A 35 -14.47 2.35 -17.37
C ASP A 35 -13.59 3.47 -16.81
N SER A 36 -14.05 4.72 -16.91
CA SER A 36 -13.38 5.86 -16.32
C SER A 36 -13.26 5.71 -14.80
N LEU A 37 -14.37 5.38 -14.12
CA LEU A 37 -14.38 5.15 -12.67
C LEU A 37 -13.43 4.01 -12.27
N CYS A 38 -13.41 2.92 -13.05
CA CYS A 38 -12.52 1.78 -12.83
C CYS A 38 -11.05 2.17 -12.96
N ASN A 39 -10.69 2.94 -14.00
CA ASN A 39 -9.34 3.45 -14.20
C ASN A 39 -8.89 4.35 -13.03
N TYR A 40 -9.75 5.26 -12.57
CA TYR A 40 -9.46 6.10 -11.39
C TYR A 40 -9.28 5.27 -10.12
N PHE A 41 -10.15 4.29 -9.91
CA PHE A 41 -10.05 3.40 -8.76
C PHE A 41 -8.74 2.63 -8.78
N ASN A 42 -8.36 2.06 -9.94
CA ASN A 42 -7.13 1.29 -10.08
C ASN A 42 -5.88 2.15 -9.80
N VAL A 43 -5.82 3.38 -10.34
CA VAL A 43 -4.72 4.33 -10.07
C VAL A 43 -4.65 4.68 -8.58
N THR A 44 -5.81 4.95 -7.97
CA THR A 44 -5.89 5.30 -6.55
C THR A 44 -5.41 4.14 -5.67
N ALA A 45 -5.83 2.91 -5.99
CA ALA A 45 -5.47 1.73 -5.23
C ALA A 45 -3.96 1.42 -5.35
N LEU A 46 -3.38 1.53 -6.56
CA LEU A 46 -1.93 1.40 -6.75
C LEU A 46 -1.14 2.51 -6.05
N LEU A 47 -1.67 3.73 -5.99
CA LEU A 47 -1.08 4.82 -5.21
C LEU A 47 -1.11 4.51 -3.70
N CYS A 48 -2.21 3.92 -3.20
CA CYS A 48 -2.29 3.47 -1.81
C CYS A 48 -1.25 2.38 -1.49
N SER A 49 -0.99 1.48 -2.44
CA SER A 49 0.06 0.47 -2.34
C SER A 49 1.47 1.10 -2.21
N LEU A 50 1.77 2.18 -2.94
CA LEU A 50 3.01 2.94 -2.75
C LEU A 50 3.07 3.65 -1.40
N LEU A 51 1.97 4.27 -1.00
CA LEU A 51 1.87 4.98 0.29
C LEU A 51 2.03 4.02 1.47
N SER A 52 1.57 2.76 1.36
CA SER A 52 1.71 1.79 2.44
C SER A 52 3.18 1.50 2.77
N VAL A 53 4.06 1.44 1.76
CA VAL A 53 5.52 1.28 1.98
C VAL A 53 6.13 2.49 2.69
N VAL A 54 5.72 3.71 2.32
CA VAL A 54 6.19 4.95 2.97
C VAL A 54 5.72 5.00 4.42
N ILE A 55 4.46 4.64 4.68
CA ILE A 55 3.89 4.54 6.01
C ILE A 55 4.64 3.49 6.83
N PHE A 56 4.94 2.32 6.26
CA PHE A 56 5.72 1.28 6.91
C PHE A 56 7.10 1.80 7.35
N ILE A 57 7.85 2.43 6.43
CA ILE A 57 9.17 3.01 6.73
C ILE A 57 9.05 4.04 7.85
N ALA A 58 8.05 4.92 7.79
CA ALA A 58 7.83 5.94 8.81
C ALA A 58 7.55 5.31 10.20
N LEU A 59 6.65 4.33 10.27
CA LEU A 59 6.29 3.64 11.52
C LEU A 59 7.48 2.85 12.09
N TYR A 60 8.16 2.08 11.24
CA TYR A 60 9.25 1.21 11.64
C TYR A 60 10.48 2.00 12.12
N ASN A 61 10.79 3.15 11.52
CA ASN A 61 12.00 3.90 11.82
C ASN A 61 11.84 4.97 12.90
N PHE A 62 10.68 5.63 12.99
CA PHE A 62 10.48 6.84 13.82
C PHE A 62 9.58 6.65 15.05
N ASN A 63 9.26 5.40 15.42
CA ASN A 63 8.48 5.03 16.61
C ASN A 63 7.23 5.92 16.82
N SER A 64 6.43 5.95 15.76
CA SER A 64 5.15 6.64 15.54
C SER A 64 4.55 7.51 16.65
N LYS A 65 5.07 8.73 16.81
CA LYS A 65 4.28 9.82 17.41
C LYS A 65 3.09 10.22 16.52
N PHE A 66 3.10 9.85 15.23
CA PHE A 66 2.06 10.14 14.24
C PHE A 66 0.74 9.41 14.51
N LEU A 67 0.79 8.17 15.02
CA LEU A 67 -0.40 7.38 15.35
C LEU A 67 -1.20 7.92 16.56
N LYS A 68 -0.70 8.95 17.26
CA LYS A 68 -1.40 9.53 18.41
C LYS A 68 -2.68 10.28 18.03
N LYS A 69 -2.84 10.67 16.76
CA LYS A 69 -4.03 11.39 16.29
C LYS A 69 -5.06 10.42 15.70
N LYS A 70 -6.21 10.26 16.35
CA LYS A 70 -7.30 9.35 15.93
C LYS A 70 -7.70 9.53 14.46
N LEU A 71 -7.85 10.76 13.97
CA LEU A 71 -8.20 11.04 12.56
C LEU A 71 -7.17 10.46 11.56
N LEU A 72 -5.89 10.56 11.90
CA LEU A 72 -4.80 10.11 11.04
C LEU A 72 -4.75 8.58 10.96
N ASN A 73 -5.14 7.89 12.04
CA ASN A 73 -5.27 6.43 12.06
C ASN A 73 -6.36 5.92 11.13
N TYR A 74 -7.51 6.61 11.04
CA TYR A 74 -8.58 6.24 10.10
C TYR A 74 -8.13 6.38 8.64
N ILE A 75 -7.43 7.47 8.31
CA ILE A 75 -6.90 7.68 6.95
C ILE A 75 -5.88 6.59 6.61
N MET A 76 -4.94 6.30 7.52
CA MET A 76 -3.97 5.22 7.31
C MET A 76 -4.64 3.85 7.17
N LEU A 77 -5.72 3.59 7.91
CA LEU A 77 -6.47 2.34 7.80
C LEU A 77 -7.08 2.19 6.40
N ILE A 78 -7.70 3.24 5.86
CA ILE A 78 -8.27 3.23 4.51
C ILE A 78 -7.17 2.97 3.47
N ILE A 79 -6.02 3.64 3.59
CA ILE A 79 -4.87 3.44 2.69
C ILE A 79 -4.40 1.98 2.72
N VAL A 80 -4.23 1.41 3.92
CA VAL A 80 -3.77 0.03 4.07
C VAL A 80 -4.80 -0.97 3.55
N LEU A 81 -6.10 -0.76 3.78
CA LEU A 81 -7.14 -1.64 3.25
C LEU A 81 -7.17 -1.64 1.71
N LEU A 82 -7.00 -0.47 1.09
CA LEU A 82 -6.86 -0.35 -0.37
C LEU A 82 -5.56 -1.00 -0.88
N GLY A 83 -4.46 -0.86 -0.13
CA GLY A 83 -3.19 -1.55 -0.41
C GLY A 83 -3.35 -3.07 -0.41
N ILE A 84 -3.92 -3.62 0.67
CA ILE A 84 -4.21 -5.04 0.83
C ILE A 84 -5.06 -5.57 -0.33
N TYR A 85 -6.10 -4.82 -0.71
CA TYR A 85 -6.94 -5.20 -1.85
C TYR A 85 -6.10 -5.39 -3.11
N VAL A 86 -5.23 -4.43 -3.45
CA VAL A 86 -4.34 -4.54 -4.61
C VAL A 86 -3.41 -5.74 -4.50
N HIS A 87 -2.76 -5.94 -3.36
CA HIS A 87 -1.78 -7.03 -3.23
C HIS A 87 -2.46 -8.40 -3.29
N ILE A 88 -3.67 -8.55 -2.73
CA ILE A 88 -4.49 -9.77 -2.86
C ILE A 88 -4.85 -10.00 -4.33
N THR A 89 -5.28 -8.96 -5.06
CA THR A 89 -5.58 -9.08 -6.49
C THR A 89 -4.35 -9.49 -7.31
N GLN A 90 -3.18 -8.91 -7.02
CA GLN A 90 -1.92 -9.30 -7.67
C GLN A 90 -1.57 -10.78 -7.43
N VAL A 91 -1.71 -11.24 -6.18
CA VAL A 91 -1.39 -12.63 -5.81
C VAL A 91 -2.36 -13.65 -6.39
N PHE A 92 -3.68 -13.40 -6.31
CA PHE A 92 -4.68 -14.43 -6.59
C PHE A 92 -5.39 -14.30 -7.93
N VAL A 93 -5.48 -13.08 -8.47
CA VAL A 93 -6.26 -12.81 -9.69
C VAL A 93 -5.32 -12.64 -10.89
N LEU A 94 -4.34 -11.76 -10.76
CA LEU A 94 -3.43 -11.41 -11.85
C LEU A 94 -2.23 -12.36 -11.93
N ASN A 95 -1.87 -13.02 -10.82
CA ASN A 95 -0.66 -13.84 -10.67
C ASN A 95 0.62 -13.09 -11.10
N ASP A 96 0.65 -11.78 -10.89
CA ASP A 96 1.77 -10.90 -11.20
C ASP A 96 2.40 -10.35 -9.91
N PHE A 97 3.70 -10.02 -9.95
CA PHE A 97 4.45 -9.47 -8.81
C PHE A 97 4.30 -10.25 -7.48
N VAL A 98 3.99 -11.54 -7.53
CA VAL A 98 3.58 -12.37 -6.37
C VAL A 98 4.51 -12.21 -5.16
N LEU A 99 5.83 -12.31 -5.37
CA LEU A 99 6.81 -12.16 -4.28
C LEU A 99 6.75 -10.76 -3.64
N THR A 100 6.70 -9.71 -4.47
CA THR A 100 6.58 -8.32 -4.02
C THR A 100 5.29 -8.12 -3.23
N SER A 101 4.17 -8.63 -3.74
CA SER A 101 2.86 -8.53 -3.10
C SER A 101 2.81 -9.30 -1.77
N CYS A 102 3.47 -10.45 -1.64
CA CYS A 102 3.61 -11.15 -0.36
C CYS A 102 4.38 -10.32 0.68
N VAL A 103 5.48 -9.66 0.27
CA VAL A 103 6.24 -8.78 1.18
C VAL A 103 5.40 -7.56 1.58
N LEU A 104 4.69 -6.96 0.62
CA LEU A 104 3.80 -5.84 0.85
C LEU A 104 2.65 -6.19 1.83
N LEU A 105 2.07 -7.39 1.72
CA LEU A 105 1.07 -7.88 2.68
C LEU A 105 1.62 -7.99 4.11
N LEU A 106 2.90 -8.34 4.27
CA LEU A 106 3.55 -8.34 5.59
C LEU A 106 3.70 -6.91 6.14
N PHE A 107 4.03 -5.93 5.28
CA PHE A 107 4.07 -4.52 5.67
C PHE A 107 2.69 -4.01 6.06
N ASP A 108 1.66 -4.31 5.26
CA ASP A 108 0.29 -3.91 5.53
C ASP A 108 -0.22 -4.52 6.85
N TYR A 109 0.05 -5.80 7.09
CA TYR A 109 -0.25 -6.44 8.36
C TYR A 109 0.44 -5.74 9.54
N TYR A 110 1.73 -5.40 9.39
CA TYR A 110 2.47 -4.66 10.42
C TYR A 110 1.86 -3.29 10.71
N ILE A 111 1.51 -2.54 9.67
CA ILE A 111 0.87 -1.22 9.82
C ILE A 111 -0.49 -1.38 10.50
N MET A 112 -1.33 -2.30 10.02
CA MET A 112 -2.68 -2.52 10.55
C MET A 112 -2.63 -2.92 12.03
N ARG A 113 -1.71 -3.81 12.42
CA ARG A 113 -1.51 -4.17 13.82
C ARG A 113 -1.15 -2.96 14.69
N ASN A 114 -0.30 -2.05 14.21
CA ASN A 114 0.07 -0.85 14.96
C ASN A 114 -1.09 0.15 15.07
N ILE A 115 -1.88 0.32 14.00
CA ILE A 115 -3.09 1.15 14.01
C ILE A 115 -4.10 0.61 15.03
N LEU A 116 -4.40 -0.69 14.98
CA LEU A 116 -5.35 -1.34 15.88
C LEU A 116 -4.93 -1.24 17.35
N LYS A 117 -3.64 -1.42 17.65
CA LYS A 117 -3.11 -1.19 19.00
C LYS A 117 -3.31 0.25 19.46
N SER A 118 -3.15 1.23 18.56
CA SER A 118 -3.39 2.63 18.89
C SER A 118 -4.85 2.92 19.24
N PHE A 119 -5.82 2.18 18.69
CA PHE A 119 -7.23 2.32 19.06
C PHE A 119 -7.55 1.69 20.42
N SER A 120 -6.81 0.66 20.84
CA SER A 120 -7.04 -0.02 22.12
C SER A 120 -6.50 0.73 23.35
N ILE A 121 -5.60 1.71 23.16
CA ILE A 121 -4.87 2.40 24.25
C ILE A 121 -5.46 3.80 24.54
N GLY A 122 -6.45 4.27 23.78
CA GLY A 122 -7.05 5.60 23.96
C GLY A 122 -8.56 5.60 23.87
#